data_AF-A0A2E2RNE1-F1
#
_entry.id   AF-A0A2E2RNE1-F1
#
_cell.length_a   1.000
_cell.length_b   1.000
_cell.length_c   1.000
_cell.angle_alpha   90.00
_cell.angle_beta   90.00
_cell.angle_gamma   90.00
#
_symmetry.space_group_name_H-M   'P 1'
#
loop_
_entity.id
_entity.type
_entity.pdbx_description
1 polymer ?
#
loop_
_entity_poly.entity_id
_entity_poly.type
_entity_poly.pdbx_seq_one_letter_code
_entity_poly.pdbx_strand_id
1 'polypeptide(L)'
;MIDTACERAAELAVNRLRSDLARTPEQETLDRLRQYLADPSSSTNPTEEWAHSGIIREIQLTPRGKPKSVAWFMKFQRDSGLMDCTTRKSPVHGRRKEWTFADIRMAWQVYYSRRTQQSENYS
;
A
#
# COMPACT_ATOMS: atom_id res chain seq x y z
N MET A 1 40.43 20.99 -12.97
CA MET A 1 39.93 20.00 -11.99
C MET A 1 38.72 20.47 -11.18
N ILE A 2 38.18 21.69 -11.41
CA ILE A 2 37.02 22.23 -10.67
C ILE A 2 35.71 22.10 -11.48
N ASP A 3 35.77 22.28 -12.81
CA ASP A 3 34.57 22.19 -13.67
C ASP A 3 33.89 20.83 -13.63
N THR A 4 34.67 19.74 -13.68
CA THR A 4 34.13 18.38 -13.65
C THR A 4 33.51 18.01 -12.30
N ALA A 5 33.92 18.66 -11.21
CA ALA A 5 33.33 18.46 -9.88
C ALA A 5 32.01 19.24 -9.75
N CYS A 6 31.92 20.43 -10.35
CA CYS A 6 30.71 21.24 -10.38
C CYS A 6 29.62 20.61 -11.26
N GLU A 7 29.99 20.08 -12.43
CA GLU A 7 29.09 19.33 -13.32
C GLU A 7 28.52 18.09 -12.63
N ARG A 8 29.35 17.31 -11.93
CA ARG A 8 28.91 16.14 -11.16
C ARG A 8 27.97 16.51 -10.02
N ALA A 9 28.23 17.62 -9.33
CA ALA A 9 27.37 18.10 -8.26
C ALA A 9 26.00 18.57 -8.79
N ALA A 10 25.98 19.27 -9.92
CA ALA A 10 24.76 19.70 -10.59
C ALA A 10 23.95 18.49 -11.11
N GLU A 11 24.62 17.48 -11.67
CA GLU A 11 23.98 16.25 -12.15
C GLU A 11 23.37 15.44 -11.00
N LEU A 12 24.08 15.33 -9.87
CA LEU A 12 23.54 14.71 -8.66
C LEU A 12 22.34 15.47 -8.10
N ALA A 13 22.38 16.80 -8.07
CA ALA A 13 21.27 17.63 -7.62
C ALA A 13 20.05 17.49 -8.53
N VAL A 14 20.25 17.48 -9.86
CA VAL A 14 19.16 17.29 -10.84
C VAL A 14 18.60 15.87 -10.77
N ASN A 15 19.44 14.85 -10.60
CA ASN A 15 18.97 13.47 -10.45
C ASN A 15 18.21 13.26 -9.13
N ARG A 16 18.63 13.94 -8.05
CA ARG A 16 17.91 13.94 -6.77
C ARG A 16 16.58 14.69 -6.86
N LEU A 17 16.56 15.84 -7.54
CA LEU A 17 15.33 16.58 -7.82
C LEU A 17 14.38 15.78 -8.71
N ARG A 18 14.90 15.05 -9.71
CA ARG A 18 14.11 14.14 -10.56
C ARG A 18 13.58 12.92 -9.80
N SER A 19 14.35 12.38 -8.85
CA SER A 19 13.85 11.31 -7.98
C SER A 19 12.77 11.82 -7.03
N ASP A 20 12.88 13.06 -6.57
CA ASP A 20 11.88 13.70 -5.72
C ASP A 20 10.62 14.10 -6.51
N LEU A 21 10.75 14.43 -7.80
CA LEU A 21 9.65 14.75 -8.72
C LEU A 21 8.91 13.52 -9.30
N ALA A 22 9.40 12.29 -9.08
CA ALA A 22 8.87 11.08 -9.71
C ALA A 22 8.04 10.18 -8.77
N ARG A 23 7.46 10.72 -7.67
CA ARG A 23 6.52 9.95 -6.85
C ARG A 23 5.12 10.00 -7.47
N THR A 24 4.60 8.83 -7.83
CA THR A 24 3.23 8.74 -8.36
C THR A 24 2.22 8.89 -7.21
N PRO A 25 0.99 9.41 -7.47
CA PRO A 25 -0.07 9.46 -6.47
C PRO A 25 -0.36 8.09 -5.81
N GLU A 26 -0.13 7.00 -6.55
CA GLU A 26 -0.29 5.63 -6.07
C GLU A 26 0.79 5.26 -5.04
N GLN A 27 2.03 5.71 -5.24
CA GLN A 27 3.12 5.50 -4.28
C GLN A 27 2.91 6.29 -2.99
N GLU A 28 2.44 7.54 -3.09
CA GLU A 28 2.06 8.32 -1.90
C GLU A 28 0.92 7.64 -1.12
N THR A 29 -0.08 7.13 -1.84
CA THR A 29 -1.20 6.40 -1.24
C THR A 29 -0.73 5.11 -0.57
N LEU A 30 0.19 4.38 -1.21
CA LEU A 30 0.80 3.17 -0.65
C LEU A 30 1.55 3.48 0.66
N ASP A 31 2.32 4.56 0.69
CA ASP A 31 3.12 4.91 1.87
C ASP A 31 2.24 5.39 3.03
N ARG A 32 1.21 6.20 2.76
CA ARG A 32 0.19 6.55 3.77
C ARG A 32 -0.52 5.32 4.31
N LEU A 33 -0.89 4.38 3.43
CA LEU A 33 -1.54 3.14 3.84
C LEU A 33 -0.63 2.28 4.72
N ARG A 34 0.66 2.14 4.37
CA ARG A 34 1.64 1.43 5.21
C ARG A 34 1.81 2.09 6.57
N GLN A 35 1.90 3.42 6.60
CA GLN A 35 2.02 4.18 7.83
C GLN A 35 0.78 3.96 8.71
N TYR A 36 -0.42 4.05 8.16
CA TYR A 36 -1.68 3.84 8.88
C TYR A 36 -1.83 2.40 9.41
N LEU A 37 -1.36 1.40 8.65
CA LEU A 37 -1.36 0.02 9.11
C LEU A 37 -0.39 -0.24 10.28
N ALA A 38 0.72 0.50 10.33
CA ALA A 38 1.68 0.43 11.43
C ALA A 38 1.22 1.24 12.64
N ASP A 39 0.71 2.44 12.41
CA ASP A 39 0.20 3.36 13.43
C ASP A 39 -1.16 3.94 13.00
N PRO A 40 -2.26 3.47 13.61
CA PRO A 40 -3.61 3.99 13.37
C PRO A 40 -3.79 5.49 13.54
N SER A 41 -2.97 6.13 14.39
CA SER A 41 -3.07 7.56 14.67
C SER A 41 -2.46 8.43 13.57
N SER A 42 -1.79 7.82 12.58
CA SER A 42 -1.15 8.53 11.48
C SER A 42 -2.13 9.13 10.46
N SER A 43 -3.41 8.73 10.50
CA SER A 43 -4.47 9.28 9.65
C SER A 43 -5.57 9.88 10.53
N THR A 44 -5.97 11.10 10.21
CA THR A 44 -7.05 11.81 10.91
C THR A 44 -8.43 11.39 10.41
N ASN A 45 -8.55 10.87 9.18
CA ASN A 45 -9.82 10.39 8.62
C ASN A 45 -9.64 9.21 7.65
N PRO A 46 -9.35 8.00 8.17
CA PRO A 46 -9.10 6.83 7.33
C PRO A 46 -10.34 6.31 6.58
N THR A 47 -11.52 6.89 6.81
CA THR A 47 -12.76 6.55 6.09
C THR A 47 -12.96 7.37 4.81
N GLU A 48 -12.14 8.40 4.62
CA GLU A 48 -12.08 9.24 3.41
C GLU A 48 -10.85 8.97 2.55
N GLU A 49 -9.92 8.12 3.03
CA GLU A 49 -8.76 7.67 2.28
C GLU A 49 -9.03 6.30 1.63
N TRP A 50 -8.67 6.17 0.35
CA TRP A 50 -9.04 5.03 -0.49
C TRP A 50 -7.82 4.36 -1.10
N ALA A 51 -7.88 3.04 -1.27
CA ALA A 51 -6.92 2.31 -2.08
C ALA A 51 -7.60 1.19 -2.88
N HIS A 52 -7.02 0.91 -4.05
CA HIS A 52 -7.45 -0.17 -4.93
C HIS A 52 -6.57 -1.42 -4.79
N SER A 53 -6.98 -2.51 -5.45
CA SER A 53 -6.31 -3.81 -5.37
C SER A 53 -4.82 -3.79 -5.71
N GLY A 54 -4.39 -3.01 -6.71
CA GLY A 54 -2.98 -2.78 -7.04
C GLY A 54 -2.14 -2.31 -5.84
N ILE A 55 -2.53 -1.21 -5.20
CA ILE A 55 -1.86 -0.66 -4.02
C ILE A 55 -1.88 -1.66 -2.86
N ILE A 56 -3.02 -2.31 -2.60
CA ILE A 56 -3.14 -3.28 -1.50
C ILE A 56 -2.16 -4.45 -1.65
N ARG A 57 -1.93 -4.90 -2.88
CA ARG A 57 -0.96 -5.98 -3.19
C ARG A 57 0.50 -5.56 -3.02
N GLU A 58 0.77 -4.28 -2.88
CA GLU A 58 2.10 -3.69 -2.71
C GLU A 58 2.42 -3.34 -1.26
N ILE A 59 1.43 -3.35 -0.36
CA ILE A 59 1.63 -3.08 1.09
C ILE A 59 2.82 -3.90 1.62
N GLN A 60 2.80 -5.21 1.39
CA GLN A 60 3.90 -6.12 1.71
C GLN A 60 4.34 -6.89 0.47
N LEU A 61 5.58 -6.67 0.05
CA LEU A 61 6.16 -7.38 -1.08
C LEU A 61 6.40 -8.86 -0.76
N THR A 62 6.54 -9.68 -1.79
CA THR A 62 7.08 -11.03 -1.68
C THR A 62 8.58 -10.99 -1.32
N PRO A 63 9.17 -12.10 -0.83
CA PRO A 63 10.62 -12.16 -0.58
C PRO A 63 11.49 -11.81 -1.80
N ARG A 64 10.93 -11.90 -3.01
CA ARG A 64 11.58 -11.53 -4.28
C ARG A 64 11.35 -10.06 -4.68
N GLY A 65 10.81 -9.23 -3.78
CA GLY A 65 10.54 -7.82 -4.04
C GLY A 65 9.41 -7.55 -5.04
N LYS A 66 8.57 -8.56 -5.35
CA LYS A 66 7.42 -8.40 -6.25
C LYS A 66 6.12 -8.17 -5.48
N PRO A 67 5.16 -7.41 -6.03
CA PRO A 67 3.81 -7.31 -5.46
C PRO A 67 3.17 -8.70 -5.29
N LYS A 68 2.24 -8.83 -4.34
CA LYS A 68 1.43 -10.05 -4.21
C LYS A 68 0.66 -10.31 -5.50
N SER A 69 0.32 -11.58 -5.79
CA SER A 69 -0.43 -11.93 -6.99
C SER A 69 -1.92 -11.57 -6.88
N VAL A 70 -2.64 -11.57 -8.01
CA VAL A 70 -4.10 -11.43 -8.04
C VAL A 70 -4.76 -12.58 -7.27
N ALA A 71 -4.27 -13.81 -7.43
CA ALA A 71 -4.80 -14.97 -6.71
C ALA A 71 -4.64 -14.83 -5.18
N TRP A 72 -3.51 -14.28 -4.72
CA TRP A 72 -3.34 -13.93 -3.31
C TRP A 72 -4.38 -12.91 -2.86
N PHE A 73 -4.62 -11.87 -3.66
CA PHE A 73 -5.59 -10.83 -3.30
C PHE A 73 -7.02 -11.38 -3.22
N MET A 74 -7.43 -12.23 -4.16
CA MET A 74 -8.73 -12.91 -4.10
C MET A 74 -8.86 -13.78 -2.84
N LYS A 75 -7.80 -14.48 -2.44
CA LYS A 75 -7.79 -15.25 -1.18
C LYS A 75 -7.87 -14.33 0.03
N PHE A 76 -7.05 -13.29 0.07
CA PHE A 76 -7.07 -12.27 1.12
C PHE A 76 -8.48 -11.70 1.30
N GLN A 77 -9.16 -11.33 0.21
CA GLN A 77 -10.52 -10.79 0.27
C GLN A 77 -11.53 -11.76 0.90
N ARG A 78 -11.49 -13.05 0.54
CA ARG A 78 -12.37 -14.07 1.11
C ARG A 78 -12.06 -14.34 2.57
N ASP A 79 -10.79 -14.51 2.90
CA ASP A 79 -10.36 -14.95 4.23
C ASP A 79 -10.45 -13.81 5.28
N SER A 80 -10.41 -12.55 4.82
CA SER A 80 -10.48 -11.36 5.68
C SER A 80 -11.86 -10.72 5.78
N GLY A 81 -12.80 -11.06 4.89
CA GLY A 81 -14.10 -10.38 4.77
C GLY A 81 -14.07 -9.07 3.96
N LEU A 82 -12.92 -8.65 3.42
CA LEU A 82 -12.82 -7.42 2.59
C LEU A 82 -13.71 -7.47 1.34
N MET A 83 -14.09 -8.68 0.89
CA MET A 83 -15.04 -8.85 -0.21
C MET A 83 -16.40 -8.20 0.07
N ASP A 84 -16.85 -8.27 1.33
CA ASP A 84 -18.18 -7.85 1.81
C ASP A 84 -18.27 -6.35 2.12
N CYS A 85 -17.11 -5.67 2.28
CA CYS A 85 -16.97 -4.21 2.37
C CYS A 85 -17.31 -3.50 1.05
N THR A 86 -18.45 -3.82 0.43
CA THR A 86 -18.93 -3.26 -0.85
C THR A 86 -19.59 -1.90 -0.71
N THR A 87 -19.71 -1.37 0.52
CA THR A 87 -20.69 -0.33 0.87
C THR A 87 -20.34 1.08 0.46
N ARG A 88 -19.23 1.35 -0.23
CA ARG A 88 -18.98 2.68 -0.76
C ARG A 88 -18.44 2.64 -2.20
N LYS A 89 -19.22 3.17 -3.13
CA LYS A 89 -18.72 3.51 -4.46
C LYS A 89 -17.78 4.69 -4.29
N SER A 90 -16.49 4.53 -4.62
CA SER A 90 -15.56 5.65 -4.65
C SER A 90 -16.13 6.76 -5.53
N PRO A 91 -16.31 7.98 -5.00
CA PRO A 91 -16.94 9.06 -5.76
C PRO A 91 -16.03 9.64 -6.86
N VAL A 92 -14.73 9.29 -6.88
CA VAL A 92 -13.73 10.04 -7.66
C VAL A 92 -13.06 9.22 -8.78
N HIS A 93 -12.98 7.87 -8.72
CA HIS A 93 -12.05 7.10 -9.58
C HIS A 93 -12.63 5.91 -10.39
N GLY A 94 -13.86 6.04 -10.92
CA GLY A 94 -14.38 5.17 -12.00
C GLY A 94 -14.62 3.69 -11.65
N ARG A 95 -14.57 2.80 -12.65
CA ARG A 95 -15.03 1.38 -12.61
C ARG A 95 -14.28 0.45 -11.65
N ARG A 96 -13.16 0.87 -11.05
CA ARG A 96 -12.34 0.00 -10.18
C ARG A 96 -12.94 -0.05 -8.78
N LYS A 97 -12.96 -1.24 -8.18
CA LYS A 97 -13.36 -1.41 -6.78
C LYS A 97 -12.24 -0.88 -5.88
N GLU A 98 -12.60 -0.01 -4.95
CA GLU A 98 -11.72 0.60 -3.95
C GLU A 98 -12.27 0.34 -2.55
N TRP A 99 -11.40 0.44 -1.55
CA TRP A 99 -11.71 0.24 -0.15
C TRP A 99 -11.11 1.37 0.67
N THR A 100 -11.75 1.70 1.78
CA THR A 100 -11.19 2.70 2.69
C THR A 100 -9.97 2.15 3.41
N PHE A 101 -9.10 3.02 3.90
CA PHE A 101 -7.97 2.61 4.73
C PHE A 101 -8.44 1.85 5.98
N ALA A 102 -9.57 2.26 6.56
CA ALA A 102 -10.21 1.57 7.67
C ALA A 102 -10.62 0.13 7.32
N ASP A 103 -11.29 -0.09 6.17
CA ASP A 103 -11.67 -1.43 5.69
C ASP A 103 -10.44 -2.32 5.51
N ILE A 104 -9.38 -1.77 4.89
CA ILE A 104 -8.15 -2.49 4.60
C ILE A 104 -7.45 -2.89 5.90
N ARG A 105 -7.36 -2.00 6.89
CA ARG A 105 -6.74 -2.30 8.19
C ARG A 105 -7.47 -3.42 8.92
N MET A 106 -8.79 -3.35 8.99
CA MET A 106 -9.59 -4.40 9.63
C MET A 106 -9.36 -5.75 8.95
N ALA A 107 -9.42 -5.78 7.62
CA ALA A 107 -9.14 -6.98 6.83
C ALA A 107 -7.70 -7.50 7.04
N TRP A 108 -6.72 -6.60 7.10
CA TRP A 108 -5.32 -6.93 7.32
C TRP A 108 -5.10 -7.61 8.67
N GLN A 109 -5.68 -7.05 9.74
CA GLN A 109 -5.62 -7.63 11.08
C GLN A 109 -6.25 -9.03 11.10
N VAL A 110 -7.47 -9.19 10.57
CA VAL A 110 -8.15 -10.49 10.51
C VAL A 110 -7.31 -11.53 9.76
N TYR A 111 -6.77 -11.17 8.60
CA TYR A 111 -6.01 -12.10 7.77
C TYR A 111 -4.73 -12.59 8.43
N TYR A 112 -3.96 -11.69 9.06
CA TYR A 112 -2.68 -12.06 9.66
C TYR A 112 -2.81 -12.63 11.07
N SER A 113 -3.79 -12.20 11.89
CA SER A 113 -4.06 -12.81 13.20
C SER A 113 -4.46 -14.27 13.08
N ARG A 114 -5.29 -14.63 12.10
CA ARG A 114 -5.68 -16.03 11.82
C ARG A 114 -4.50 -16.90 11.39
N ARG A 115 -3.53 -16.33 10.67
CA ARG A 115 -2.35 -17.08 10.23
C ARG A 115 -1.38 -17.36 11.37
N THR A 116 -1.19 -16.43 12.30
CA THR A 116 -0.38 -16.66 13.51
C THR A 116 -0.94 -17.83 14.31
N GLN A 117 -2.28 -17.87 14.50
CA GLN A 117 -2.97 -18.96 15.19
C GLN A 117 -2.90 -20.31 14.44
N GLN A 118 -2.86 -20.29 13.10
CA GLN A 118 -2.76 -21.52 12.30
C GLN A 118 -1.33 -22.10 12.32
N SER A 119 -0.29 -21.27 12.45
CA SER A 119 1.09 -21.74 12.64
C SER A 119 1.35 -22.34 14.03
N GLU A 120 0.66 -21.86 15.06
CA GLU A 120 0.79 -22.38 16.44
C GLU A 120 0.09 -23.73 16.63
N ASN A 121 -1.00 -24.01 15.90
CA ASN A 121 -1.72 -25.28 15.98
C ASN A 121 -1.06 -26.45 15.22
N TYR A 122 0.08 -26.22 14.59
CA TYR A 122 0.86 -27.23 13.84
C TYR A 122 2.31 -27.36 14.33
N SER A 123 2.64 -26.77 15.48
CA SER A 123 3.93 -26.96 16.18
C SER A 123 3.73 -27.78 17.44
#